data_AF-H9EZT8-F1
#
_entry.id   AF-H9EZT8-F1
#
_cell.length_a   1.000
_cell.length_b   1.000
_cell.length_c   1.000
_cell.angle_alpha   90.00
_cell.angle_beta   90.00
_cell.angle_gamma   90.00
#
_symmetry.space_group_name_H-M   'P 1'
#
loop_
_entity.id
_entity.type
_entity.pdbx_description
1 polymer ?
#
loop_
_entity_poly.entity_id
_entity_poly.type
_entity_poly.pdbx_seq_one_letter_code
_entity_poly.pdbx_strand_id
1 'polypeptide(L)'
;MGHEQNQGAALLQMLPLLWLLPHSWAVPEAPTPVWRDDLQNHTFLHTVYCQDGSPSMGLSEAYDEDQLFFFDFSQNTRVPRLPEFADWAQEQG
;
A
#
# COMPACT_ATOMS: atom_id res chain seq x y z
N MET A 1 1.61 -20.43 57.72
CA MET A 1 0.83 -19.40 57.01
C MET A 1 1.78 -18.33 56.51
N GLY A 2 1.64 -17.92 55.24
CA GLY A 2 2.23 -16.71 54.64
C GLY A 2 3.73 -16.80 54.32
N HIS A 3 4.24 -16.47 53.14
CA HIS A 3 3.71 -15.66 52.05
C HIS A 3 4.41 -16.14 50.76
N GLU A 4 3.67 -16.75 49.84
CA GLU A 4 4.11 -16.79 48.44
C GLU A 4 4.08 -15.35 47.95
N GLN A 5 5.27 -14.77 47.80
CA GLN A 5 5.44 -13.38 47.39
C GLN A 5 5.08 -13.30 45.91
N ASN A 6 3.79 -13.02 45.68
CA ASN A 6 3.11 -12.94 44.40
C ASN A 6 3.90 -12.04 43.43
N GLN A 7 4.64 -12.65 42.51
CA GLN A 7 5.45 -11.96 41.50
C GLN A 7 4.60 -11.02 40.61
N GLY A 8 3.31 -11.28 40.48
CA GLY A 8 2.35 -10.41 39.81
C GLY A 8 2.14 -9.07 40.53
N ALA A 9 2.26 -9.03 41.86
CA ALA A 9 2.13 -7.79 42.64
C ALA A 9 3.29 -6.81 42.38
N ALA A 10 4.50 -7.32 42.10
CA ALA A 10 5.64 -6.50 41.72
C ALA A 10 5.48 -5.91 40.30
N LEU A 11 4.91 -6.70 39.38
CA LEU A 11 4.60 -6.25 38.02
C LEU A 11 3.52 -5.15 38.00
N LEU A 12 2.51 -5.26 38.87
CA LEU A 12 1.48 -4.23 39.02
C LEU A 12 2.01 -2.90 39.57
N GLN A 13 3.09 -2.91 40.36
CA GLN A 13 3.73 -1.67 40.83
C GLN A 13 4.49 -0.91 39.73
N MET A 14 4.75 -1.55 38.59
CA MET A 14 5.42 -0.95 37.43
C MET A 14 4.43 -0.37 36.41
N LEU A 15 3.11 -0.61 36.55
CA LEU A 15 2.08 0.00 35.71
C LEU A 15 2.12 1.54 35.64
N PRO A 16 2.40 2.29 36.73
CA PRO A 16 2.49 3.74 36.68
C PRO A 16 3.65 4.23 35.79
N LEU A 17 4.69 3.42 35.59
CA LEU A 17 5.83 3.75 34.75
C LEU A 17 5.45 3.79 33.26
N LEU A 18 4.41 3.05 32.86
CA LEU A 18 3.87 3.08 31.50
C LEU A 18 3.21 4.42 31.15
N TRP A 19 2.78 5.20 32.15
CA TRP A 19 2.22 6.55 31.94
C TRP A 19 3.28 7.60 31.63
N LEU A 20 4.56 7.31 31.91
CA LEU A 20 5.68 8.18 31.56
C LEU A 20 6.19 7.94 30.13
N LEU A 21 5.67 6.91 29.44
CA LEU A 21 5.96 6.73 28.02
C LEU A 21 5.35 7.93 27.27
N PRO A 22 6.16 8.67 26.50
CA PRO A 22 5.64 9.72 25.64
C PRO A 22 4.60 9.06 24.74
N HIS A 23 3.35 9.53 24.84
CA HIS A 23 2.28 9.08 23.96
C HIS A 23 2.61 9.61 22.57
N SER A 24 3.37 8.84 21.81
CA SER A 24 3.74 9.15 20.43
C SER A 24 2.57 8.89 19.47
N TRP A 25 1.37 9.37 19.81
CA TRP A 25 0.22 9.42 18.90
C TRP A 25 -0.44 10.79 18.98
N ALA A 26 0.33 11.77 18.54
CA ALA A 26 -0.19 12.87 17.76
C ALA A 26 0.94 13.23 16.79
N VAL A 27 0.87 12.69 15.57
CA VAL A 27 1.53 13.38 14.45
C VAL A 27 0.92 14.79 14.49
N PRO A 28 1.72 15.86 14.68
CA PRO A 28 1.19 17.20 14.55
C PRO A 28 0.45 17.23 13.22
N GLU A 29 -0.82 17.67 13.23
CA GLU A 29 -1.56 17.91 12.00
C GLU A 29 -0.76 18.98 11.27
N ALA A 30 0.17 18.53 10.42
CA ALA A 30 0.99 19.39 9.61
C ALA A 30 -0.02 20.21 8.81
N PRO A 31 0.23 21.53 8.61
CA PRO A 31 -0.61 22.32 7.73
C PRO A 31 -0.80 21.51 6.47
N THR A 32 -2.05 21.10 6.19
CA THR A 32 -2.36 20.44 4.92
C THR A 32 -1.74 21.34 3.87
N PRO A 33 -0.73 20.87 3.11
CA PRO A 33 -0.18 21.70 2.06
C PRO A 33 -1.38 22.14 1.25
N VAL A 34 -1.58 23.46 1.18
CA VAL A 34 -2.51 24.01 0.20
C VAL A 34 -1.97 23.47 -1.10
N TRP A 35 -2.65 22.46 -1.65
CA TRP A 35 -2.42 21.96 -2.99
C TRP A 35 -2.74 23.13 -3.91
N ARG A 36 -1.78 24.05 -4.04
CA ARG A 36 -1.59 24.73 -5.30
C ARG A 36 -1.26 23.58 -6.22
N ASP A 37 -2.29 23.15 -6.92
CA ASP A 37 -2.25 22.16 -7.95
C ASP A 37 -1.27 22.69 -9.00
N ASP A 38 0.03 22.48 -8.75
CA ASP A 38 1.04 22.52 -9.79
C ASP A 38 0.70 21.32 -10.65
N LEU A 39 -0.22 21.56 -11.59
CA LEU A 39 -0.76 20.57 -12.51
C LEU A 39 0.43 19.99 -13.26
N GLN A 40 0.91 18.85 -12.78
CA GLN A 40 2.07 18.18 -13.31
C GLN A 40 1.62 17.19 -14.37
N ASN A 41 2.38 17.12 -15.45
CA ASN A 41 2.16 16.10 -16.46
C ASN A 41 2.73 14.78 -15.94
N HIS A 42 1.94 13.73 -16.11
CA HIS A 42 2.32 12.37 -15.79
C HIS A 42 2.29 11.52 -17.05
N THR A 43 3.02 10.42 -17.05
CA THR A 43 3.12 9.53 -18.21
C THR A 43 2.28 8.29 -17.98
N PHE A 44 1.24 8.09 -18.80
CA PHE A 44 0.61 6.78 -18.92
C PHE A 44 1.25 6.01 -20.06
N LEU A 45 1.89 4.88 -19.74
CA LEU A 45 2.57 4.03 -20.69
C LEU A 45 1.73 2.79 -20.98
N HIS A 46 1.38 2.55 -22.24
CA HIS A 46 0.66 1.36 -22.71
C HIS A 46 1.54 0.62 -23.72
N THR A 47 2.31 -0.36 -23.25
CA THR A 47 3.34 -1.05 -24.04
C THR A 47 2.88 -2.44 -24.46
N VAL A 48 2.59 -2.59 -25.75
CA VAL A 48 2.41 -3.90 -26.40
C VAL A 48 3.77 -4.40 -26.88
N TYR A 49 4.11 -5.65 -26.57
CA TYR A 49 5.37 -6.28 -26.98
C TYR A 49 5.15 -7.72 -27.46
N CYS A 50 6.04 -8.20 -28.31
CA CYS A 50 6.06 -9.57 -28.83
C CYS A 50 7.48 -10.08 -29.07
N GLN A 51 7.66 -11.40 -29.06
CA GLN A 51 8.94 -12.07 -29.22
C GLN A 51 8.78 -13.52 -29.67
N ASP A 52 9.83 -14.10 -30.25
CA ASP A 52 9.94 -15.53 -30.58
C ASP A 52 10.30 -16.35 -29.33
N GLY A 53 9.42 -16.31 -28.32
CA GLY A 53 9.63 -16.94 -27.02
C GLY A 53 8.33 -17.11 -26.23
N SER A 54 8.43 -17.44 -24.95
CA SER A 54 7.28 -17.49 -24.02
C SER A 54 7.48 -16.48 -22.88
N PRO A 55 6.53 -15.57 -22.61
CA PRO A 55 5.31 -15.33 -23.39
C PRO A 55 5.63 -14.74 -24.79
N SER A 56 4.88 -15.16 -25.81
CA SER A 56 5.10 -14.71 -27.20
C SER A 56 4.63 -13.29 -27.45
N MET A 57 3.68 -12.82 -26.65
CA MET A 57 3.22 -11.44 -26.62
C MET A 57 2.78 -11.04 -25.22
N GLY A 58 2.76 -9.74 -24.97
CA GLY A 58 2.30 -9.17 -23.73
C GLY A 58 1.86 -7.71 -23.91
N LEU A 59 1.10 -7.22 -22.95
CA LEU A 59 0.73 -5.82 -22.81
C LEU A 59 0.91 -5.46 -21.34
N SER A 60 1.68 -4.40 -21.08
CA SER A 60 1.88 -3.83 -19.75
C SER A 60 1.48 -2.37 -19.76
N GLU A 61 0.87 -1.93 -18.67
CA GLU A 61 0.46 -0.54 -18.48
C GLU A 61 1.02 0.01 -17.18
N ALA A 62 1.57 1.21 -17.24
CA ALA A 62 2.20 1.88 -16.10
C ALA A 62 1.77 3.34 -16.03
N TYR A 63 1.77 3.89 -14.82
CA TYR A 63 1.65 5.31 -14.57
C TYR A 63 2.95 5.78 -13.92
N ASP A 64 3.61 6.71 -14.60
CA ASP A 64 5.00 7.07 -14.38
C ASP A 64 5.91 5.82 -14.34
N GLU A 65 6.43 5.46 -13.16
CA GLU A 65 7.38 4.34 -12.99
C GLU A 65 6.71 3.05 -12.49
N ASP A 66 5.43 3.12 -12.08
CA ASP A 66 4.74 2.03 -11.41
C ASP A 66 3.75 1.31 -12.33
N GLN A 67 3.81 -0.02 -12.32
CA GLN A 67 2.89 -0.85 -13.09
C GLN A 67 1.48 -0.81 -12.49
N LEU A 68 0.50 -0.49 -13.34
CA LEU A 68 -0.91 -0.55 -13.00
C LEU A 68 -1.51 -1.91 -13.37
N PHE A 69 -1.25 -2.38 -14.59
CA PHE A 69 -1.87 -3.58 -15.15
C PHE A 69 -0.93 -4.36 -16.06
N PHE A 70 -1.22 -5.65 -16.20
CA PHE A 70 -0.79 -6.43 -17.35
C PHE A 70 -2.02 -7.09 -17.99
N PHE A 71 -1.92 -7.43 -19.26
CA PHE A 71 -2.99 -8.14 -19.95
C PHE A 71 -2.73 -9.63 -19.99
N ASP A 72 -3.70 -10.43 -19.53
CA ASP A 72 -3.71 -11.88 -19.72
C ASP A 72 -4.46 -12.20 -21.02
N PHE A 73 -3.71 -12.49 -22.08
CA PHE A 73 -4.25 -12.86 -23.39
C PHE A 73 -4.97 -14.22 -23.40
N SER A 74 -4.70 -15.10 -22.43
CA SER A 74 -5.38 -16.41 -22.35
C SER A 74 -6.79 -16.28 -21.78
N GLN A 75 -6.99 -15.32 -20.87
CA GLN A 75 -8.27 -15.04 -20.23
C GLN A 75 -9.00 -13.85 -20.86
N ASN A 76 -8.35 -13.16 -21.80
CA ASN A 76 -8.84 -11.93 -22.41
C ASN A 76 -9.25 -10.90 -21.35
N THR A 77 -8.36 -10.65 -20.38
CA THR A 77 -8.66 -9.78 -19.25
C THR A 77 -7.44 -8.95 -18.85
N ARG A 78 -7.72 -7.73 -18.41
CA ARG A 78 -6.73 -6.86 -17.79
C ARG A 78 -6.60 -7.25 -16.32
N VAL A 79 -5.40 -7.54 -15.86
CA VAL A 79 -5.13 -7.98 -14.49
C VAL A 79 -4.51 -6.82 -13.69
N PRO A 80 -5.15 -6.40 -12.58
CA PRO A 80 -4.64 -5.29 -11.77
C PRO A 80 -3.41 -5.71 -10.95
N ARG A 81 -2.42 -4.83 -10.87
CA ARG A 81 -1.23 -5.03 -10.03
C ARG A 81 -1.54 -4.99 -8.53
N LEU A 82 -2.50 -4.14 -8.14
CA LEU A 82 -2.99 -3.99 -6.77
C LEU A 82 -4.51 -4.17 -6.73
N PRO A 83 -5.10 -4.73 -5.65
CA PRO A 83 -6.53 -4.95 -5.55
C PRO A 83 -7.39 -3.70 -5.73
N GLU A 84 -6.88 -2.52 -5.33
CA GLU A 84 -7.57 -1.24 -5.46
C GLU A 84 -7.77 -0.77 -6.91
N PHE A 85 -7.04 -1.35 -7.88
CA PHE A 85 -7.22 -1.07 -9.30
C PHE A 85 -8.23 -2.00 -9.97
N ALA A 86 -8.81 -2.97 -9.24
CA ALA A 86 -9.66 -4.01 -9.81
C ALA A 86 -10.91 -3.46 -10.53
N ASP A 87 -11.51 -2.38 -10.01
CA ASP A 87 -12.68 -1.77 -10.62
C ASP A 87 -12.35 -1.12 -11.98
N TRP A 88 -11.11 -0.66 -12.17
CA TRP A 88 -10.61 -0.08 -13.44
C TRP A 88 -10.05 -1.14 -14.40
N ALA A 89 -9.89 -2.38 -13.93
CA ALA A 89 -9.46 -3.50 -14.75
C ALA A 89 -10.60 -4.05 -15.63
N GLN A 90 -11.85 -3.76 -15.27
CA GLN A 90 -13.02 -4.15 -16.05
C GLN A 90 -13.18 -3.19 -17.23
N GLU A 91 -13.34 -3.73 -18.44
CA GLU A 91 -13.69 -2.91 -19.60
C GLU A 91 -15.02 -2.20 -19.34
N GLN A 92 -14.98 -0.87 -19.23
CA GLN A 92 -16.14 -0.08 -19.59
C GLN A 92 -16.11 0.05 -21.11
N GLY A 93 -16.76 -0.90 -21.77
CA GLY A 93 -16.97 -0.89 -23.22
C GLY A 93 -17.74 0.34 -23.69
#